data_AF-A0A5K1A605-F1
#
_entry.id   AF-A0A5K1A605-F1
#
_cell.length_a   1.000
_cell.length_b   1.000
_cell.length_c   1.000
_cell.angle_alpha   90.00
_cell.angle_beta   90.00
_cell.angle_gamma   90.00
#
_symmetry.space_group_name_H-M   'P 1'
#
loop_
_entity.id
_entity.type
_entity.pdbx_description
1 polymer ?
#
loop_
_entity_poly.entity_id
_entity_poly.type
_entity_poly.pdbx_seq_one_letter_code
_entity_poly.pdbx_strand_id
1 'polypeptide(L)' 'VIAIDTDREAYEIGLPFIKEAGVDHKINFFQAEALPVLDKMLEE' A
#
# COMPACT_ATOMS: atom_id res chain seq x y z
N VAL A 1 -1.11 8.59 -0.58
CA VAL A 1 -1.36 7.65 0.54
C VAL A 1 -0.37 6.52 0.39
N ILE A 2 0.26 6.10 1.49
CA ILE A 2 1.12 4.92 1.50
C ILE A 2 0.31 3.79 2.12
N ALA A 3 0.26 2.64 1.44
CA ALA A 3 -0.35 1.42 1.94
C ALA A 3 0.76 0.39 2.13
N ILE A 4 0.84 -0.22 3.30
CA ILE A 4 1.84 -1.23 3.63
C ILE A 4 1.08 -2.43 4.18
N ASP A 5 1.26 -3.59 3.55
CA ASP A 5 0.68 -4.84 3.99
C ASP A 5 1.65 -5.98 3.67
N THR A 6 1.65 -7.04 4.47
CA THR A 6 2.45 -8.23 4.18
C THR A 6 1.77 -9.11 3.12
N ASP A 7 0.44 -9.05 3.06
CA ASP A 7 -0.39 -9.81 2.14
C ASP A 7 -0.80 -8.95 0.93
N ARG A 8 -0.19 -9.26 -0.22
CA ARG A 8 -0.50 -8.60 -1.48
C ARG A 8 -1.83 -9.05 -2.06
N GLU A 9 -2.24 -10.30 -1.84
CA GLU A 9 -3.49 -10.82 -2.39
C GLU A 9 -4.68 -10.09 -1.76
N ALA A 10 -4.60 -9.79 -0.46
CA ALA A 10 -5.59 -8.98 0.24
C ALA A 10 -5.79 -7.60 -0.41
N TYR A 11 -4.71 -6.92 -0.81
CA TYR A 11 -4.78 -5.65 -1.55
C TYR A 11 -5.39 -5.82 -2.95
N GLU A 12 -4.98 -6.87 -3.67
CA GLU A 12 -5.45 -7.13 -5.04
C GLU A 12 -6.94 -7.50 -5.11
N ILE A 13 -7.50 -8.11 -4.06
CA ILE A 13 -8.96 -8.35 -3.94
C ILE A 13 -9.75 -7.03 -3.99
N GLY A 14 -9.25 -5.98 -3.32
CA GLY A 14 -9.90 -4.66 -3.28
C GLY A 14 -9.59 -3.76 -4.47
N LEU A 15 -8.47 -4.01 -5.18
CA LEU A 15 -7.96 -3.16 -6.24
C LEU A 15 -8.97 -2.86 -7.38
N PRO A 16 -9.84 -3.78 -7.83
CA PRO A 16 -10.86 -3.48 -8.83
C PRO A 16 -11.79 -2.34 -8.41
N PHE A 17 -12.24 -2.34 -7.15
CA PHE A 17 -13.12 -1.30 -6.62
C PHE A 17 -12.40 0.04 -6.46
N ILE A 18 -11.13 0.01 -6.05
CA ILE A 18 -10.28 1.21 -5.94
C ILE A 18 -10.06 1.85 -7.32
N LYS A 19 -9.84 1.03 -8.35
CA LYS A 19 -9.72 1.47 -9.74
C LYS A 19 -11.03 2.02 -10.28
N GLU A 20 -12.17 1.38 -9.98
CA GLU A 20 -13.50 1.87 -10.37
C GLU A 20 -13.80 3.25 -9.76
N ALA A 21 -13.38 3.47 -8.51
CA ALA A 21 -13.47 4.78 -7.85
C ALA A 21 -12.48 5.82 -8.43
N GLY A 22 -11.55 5.43 -9.31
CA GLY A 22 -10.58 6.31 -9.95
C GLY A 22 -9.54 6.92 -9.00
N VAL A 23 -9.25 6.27 -7.88
CA VAL A 23 -8.33 6.79 -6.83
C VAL A 23 -7.07 5.94 -6.64
N ASP A 24 -6.88 4.90 -7.43
CA ASP A 24 -5.72 4.00 -7.40
C ASP A 24 -4.39 4.75 -7.52
N HIS A 25 -4.32 5.78 -8.36
CA HIS A 25 -3.15 6.64 -8.53
C HIS A 25 -2.71 7.40 -7.27
N LYS A 26 -3.55 7.46 -6.23
CA LYS A 26 -3.22 8.09 -4.94
C LYS A 26 -2.47 7.14 -4.01
N ILE A 27 -2.40 5.85 -4.33
CA ILE A 27 -1.89 4.80 -3.46
C ILE A 27 -0.50 4.37 -3.94
N ASN A 28 0.48 4.48 -3.06
CA ASN A 28 1.77 3.82 -3.22
C ASN A 28 1.80 2.60 -2.29
N PHE A 29 1.73 1.40 -2.87
CA PHE A 29 1.62 0.15 -2.12
C PHE A 29 2.99 -0.52 -1.95
N PHE A 30 3.29 -0.96 -0.73
CA PHE A 30 4.47 -1.73 -0.38
C PHE A 30 4.05 -3.07 0.21
N GLN A 31 4.54 -4.17 -0.38
CA GLN A 31 4.40 -5.49 0.21
C GLN A 31 5.54 -5.73 1.21
N ALA A 32 5.32 -5.45 2.49
CA ALA A 32 6.34 -5.52 3.53
C ALA A 32 5.73 -5.47 4.94
N GLU A 33 6.54 -5.77 5.97
CA GLU A 33 6.20 -5.39 7.34
C GLU A 33 6.25 -3.87 7.50
N ALA A 34 5.29 -3.30 8.23
CA ALA A 34 5.14 -1.84 8.34
C ALA A 34 6.28 -1.16 9.09
N LEU A 35 6.73 -1.73 10.22
CA LEU A 35 7.74 -1.10 11.09
C LEU A 35 9.06 -0.84 10.35
N PRO A 36 9.71 -1.80 9.67
CA PRO A 36 10.95 -1.55 8.94
C PRO A 36 10.81 -0.49 7.83
N VAL A 37 9.65 -0.42 7.17
CA VAL A 37 9.39 0.61 6.16
C VAL A 37 9.29 1.98 6.81
N LEU A 38 8.56 2.10 7.92
CA LEU A 38 8.41 3.36 8.65
C LEU A 38 9.73 3.85 9.24
N ASP A 39 10.53 2.95 9.82
CA ASP A 39 11.85 3.28 10.37
C ASP A 39 12.74 3.89 9.28
N LYS A 40 12.80 3.26 8.10
CA LYS A 40 13.56 3.79 6.96
C LYS A 40 13.08 5.17 6.50
N MET A 41 11.78 5.45 6.59
CA MET A 41 11.21 6.75 6.21
C MET A 41 11.49 7.85 7.24
N LEU A 42 11.76 7.50 8.49
CA LEU A 42 12.13 8.44 9.55
C LEU A 42 13.64 8.76 9.54
N GLU A 43 14.44 7.90 8.93
CA GLU A 43 15.89 8.09 8.75
C GLU A 43 16.25 9.10 7.64
N GLU A 44 15.26 9.58 6.88
CA GLU A 44 15.38 10.65 5.86
C GLU A 44 14.94 12.03 6.38
#